data_AF-A0A517TL48-F1
#
_entry.id   AF-A0A517TL48-F1
#
_cell.length_a   1.000
_cell.length_b   1.000
_cell.length_c   1.000
_cell.angle_alpha   90.00
_cell.angle_beta   90.00
_cell.angle_gamma   90.00
#
_symmetry.space_group_name_H-M   'P 1'
#
loop_
_entity.id
_entity.type
_entity.pdbx_description
1 polymer ?
#
loop_
_entity_poly.entity_id
_entity_poly.type
_entity_poly.pdbx_seq_one_letter_code
_entity_poly.pdbx_strand_id
1 'polypeptide(L)'
;MGAARRPLCHRPDRRRLGKLTVVGCATAALLLTGLPSQALLPTSPRVKKLIEAGLDSLEKLPRLDNNSKELGGRAVVALALYKGGRKKHPLVTKAVSECVGAAGGAARLDIYSHGLALILLSEIEPRKHRGAIEQYLEALAKKQKSHGGWGYAERPTGDTSQTQYVALGLWQAHRAGVEVESTLARGMIDWLNRTQAPNGAWGYQGAVADGKTRVQQSGVTATMAAAGGASLMIGADLHGLLTDAALSSVGDLTDATGSADLPAGVQRATQTVSPLPNGGVDWPRVSDSIKACEKWMQVPKVASSQTYNCYYLYALERYQSFREARHNEIDLEPKWYEQGVTYLEGSQSQPGVWDRSCGPVVDTALAVLFMLRATQKSLQGGLGEGALVSGRGLPKNLATARLRRGQVIVEVEEVGVADFLKMLDKGESDRLDSLASDPSSLVVGDLSSADAERLESLLRTGEPEQRLVAARALGRAGDLDHVPALLYGMTDPDASVAIESRDALRFIARRPRGFGMPDNYNDDQRYLALEQWKQWYQALRPEAIIDFGR
;
A
#
# COMPACT_ATOMS: atom_id res chain seq x y z
N MET A 1 62.74 7.36 -37.37
CA MET A 1 62.13 8.51 -36.66
C MET A 1 61.49 7.98 -35.40
N GLY A 2 62.13 8.18 -34.25
CA GLY A 2 61.65 7.62 -32.99
C GLY A 2 62.32 8.22 -31.76
N ALA A 3 61.59 8.07 -30.65
CA ALA A 3 62.02 8.06 -29.25
C ALA A 3 62.33 9.38 -28.53
N ALA A 4 61.37 9.75 -27.66
CA ALA A 4 61.49 9.90 -26.20
C ALA A 4 62.87 10.13 -25.54
N ARG A 5 62.91 11.03 -24.54
CA ARG A 5 63.29 10.75 -23.13
C ARG A 5 63.17 11.99 -22.22
N ARG A 6 62.69 11.78 -20.98
CA ARG A 6 62.80 12.68 -19.80
C ARG A 6 64.23 12.69 -19.24
N PRO A 7 64.60 13.65 -18.37
CA PRO A 7 64.70 13.37 -16.90
C PRO A 7 64.39 14.61 -15.99
N LEU A 8 63.73 14.44 -14.83
CA LEU A 8 64.22 14.38 -13.41
C LEU A 8 64.48 15.72 -12.67
N CYS A 9 63.87 15.79 -11.47
CA CYS A 9 64.26 16.44 -10.19
C CYS A 9 65.00 17.78 -10.15
N HIS A 10 64.43 18.77 -9.44
CA HIS A 10 64.81 19.16 -8.06
C HIS A 10 64.09 20.45 -7.60
N ARG A 11 63.67 20.51 -6.34
CA ARG A 11 63.30 21.76 -5.62
C ARG A 11 64.51 22.68 -5.46
N PRO A 12 64.28 24.00 -5.29
CA PRO A 12 64.67 24.58 -4.00
C PRO A 12 63.63 25.52 -3.40
N ASP A 13 63.93 25.85 -2.15
CA ASP A 13 63.12 26.41 -1.09
C ASP A 13 63.30 27.95 -0.96
N ARG A 14 62.34 28.61 -0.31
CA ARG A 14 62.37 29.95 0.33
C ARG A 14 62.56 31.19 -0.56
N ARG A 15 61.56 32.09 -0.48
CA ARG A 15 61.59 33.35 0.32
C ARG A 15 60.48 34.30 -0.16
N ARG A 16 59.59 34.69 0.74
CA ARG A 16 59.40 36.07 1.28
C ARG A 16 58.00 36.20 1.88
N LEU A 17 57.96 36.37 3.20
CA LEU A 17 56.82 36.85 3.95
C LEU A 17 56.42 38.24 3.43
N GLY A 18 55.19 38.36 2.92
CA GLY A 18 54.47 39.61 2.78
C GLY A 18 53.21 39.52 3.65
N LYS A 19 53.12 40.39 4.66
CA LYS A 19 51.99 40.50 5.57
C LYS A 19 50.71 40.80 4.77
N LEU A 20 49.70 39.94 4.89
CA LEU A 20 48.34 40.23 4.45
C LEU A 20 47.39 40.13 5.64
N THR A 21 46.75 41.26 5.88
CA THR A 21 45.72 41.57 6.86
C THR A 21 44.61 40.52 6.83
N VAL A 22 44.44 39.78 7.93
CA VAL A 22 43.29 38.89 8.12
C VAL A 22 42.09 39.77 8.50
N VAL A 23 41.25 40.06 7.52
CA VAL A 23 39.86 40.47 7.75
C VAL A 23 39.12 39.20 8.19
N GLY A 24 38.65 39.21 9.45
CA GLY A 24 37.88 38.11 10.01
C GLY A 24 36.61 37.86 9.20
N CYS A 25 36.59 36.79 8.42
CA CYS A 25 35.35 36.25 7.88
C CYS A 25 34.65 35.51 9.01
N ALA A 26 33.59 36.12 9.55
CA ALA A 26 32.59 35.43 10.33
C ALA A 26 31.94 34.37 9.44
N THR A 27 32.30 33.11 9.63
CA THR A 27 31.59 31.97 9.08
C THR A 27 30.22 31.91 9.75
N ALA A 28 29.21 32.47 9.07
CA ALA A 28 27.82 32.15 9.35
C ALA A 28 27.62 30.66 9.04
N ALA A 29 27.77 29.82 10.06
CA ALA A 29 27.30 28.44 10.02
C ALA A 29 25.78 28.49 9.89
N LEU A 30 25.28 28.45 8.64
CA LEU A 30 23.92 28.06 8.37
C LEU A 30 23.76 26.63 8.90
N LEU A 31 23.24 26.54 10.12
CA LEU A 31 22.58 25.34 10.62
C LEU A 31 21.39 25.07 9.69
N LEU A 32 21.65 24.34 8.62
CA LEU A 32 20.65 23.57 7.89
C LEU A 32 20.08 22.55 8.88
N THR A 33 19.13 23.01 9.69
CA THR A 33 18.21 22.13 10.39
C THR A 33 17.40 21.44 9.31
N GLY A 34 17.86 20.25 8.90
CA GLY A 34 17.07 19.36 8.06
C GLY A 34 15.77 19.10 8.80
N LEU A 35 14.67 19.67 8.29
CA LEU A 35 13.33 19.32 8.75
C LEU A 35 13.23 17.78 8.71
N PRO A 36 12.87 17.11 9.81
CA PRO A 36 12.74 15.65 9.80
C PRO A 36 11.73 15.27 8.72
N SER A 37 12.15 14.45 7.74
CA SER A 37 11.26 13.96 6.69
C SER A 37 10.10 13.21 7.35
N GLN A 38 8.92 13.82 7.33
CA GLN A 38 7.68 13.16 7.73
C GLN A 38 7.38 12.08 6.69
N ALA A 39 7.20 10.83 7.13
CA ALA A 39 6.82 9.78 6.22
C ALA A 39 5.48 10.09 5.53
N LEU A 40 5.43 9.80 4.23
CA LEU A 40 4.28 10.10 3.39
C LEU A 40 3.39 8.86 3.30
N LEU A 41 2.13 9.04 3.70
CA LEU A 41 1.03 8.10 3.54
C LEU A 41 -0.03 8.73 2.63
N PRO A 42 -0.94 7.94 2.03
CA PRO A 42 -2.12 8.49 1.33
C PRO A 42 -2.92 9.47 2.20
N THR A 43 -2.88 9.30 3.52
CA THR A 43 -3.59 10.14 4.49
C THR A 43 -2.80 11.38 4.93
N SER A 44 -1.50 11.48 4.63
CA SER A 44 -0.67 12.63 5.03
C SER A 44 -1.20 13.91 4.37
N PRO A 45 -1.28 15.05 5.09
CA PRO A 45 -1.83 16.29 4.55
C PRO A 45 -1.19 16.73 3.22
N ARG A 46 0.13 16.56 3.10
CA ARG A 46 0.90 16.83 1.87
C ARG A 46 0.41 15.99 0.69
N VAL A 47 0.18 14.70 0.90
CA VAL A 47 -0.31 13.78 -0.16
C VAL A 47 -1.76 14.05 -0.49
N LYS A 48 -2.63 14.23 0.51
CA LYS A 48 -4.03 14.59 0.30
C LYS A 48 -4.17 15.83 -0.57
N LYS A 49 -3.35 16.87 -0.34
CA LYS A 49 -3.36 18.08 -1.18
C LYS A 49 -3.02 17.78 -2.65
N LEU A 50 -2.04 16.91 -2.91
CA LEU A 50 -1.68 16.51 -4.27
C LEU A 50 -2.78 15.67 -4.94
N ILE A 51 -3.40 14.76 -4.19
CA ILE A 51 -4.53 13.95 -4.65
C ILE A 51 -5.70 14.85 -5.03
N GLU A 52 -6.14 15.75 -4.15
CA GLU A 52 -7.26 16.65 -4.41
C GLU A 52 -6.98 17.56 -5.62
N ALA A 53 -5.77 18.13 -5.72
CA ALA A 53 -5.37 18.91 -6.89
C ALA A 53 -5.45 18.09 -8.19
N GLY A 54 -5.03 16.81 -8.14
CA GLY A 54 -5.13 15.88 -9.26
C GLY A 54 -6.58 15.58 -9.67
N LEU A 55 -7.44 15.28 -8.69
CA LEU A 55 -8.86 15.03 -8.90
C LEU A 55 -9.56 16.25 -9.52
N ASP A 56 -9.35 17.44 -8.95
CA ASP A 56 -9.91 18.70 -9.46
C ASP A 56 -9.42 19.03 -10.88
N SER A 57 -8.18 18.64 -11.21
CA SER A 57 -7.60 18.85 -12.54
C SER A 57 -8.23 17.93 -13.59
N LEU A 58 -8.51 16.66 -13.25
CA LEU A 58 -9.19 15.72 -14.15
C LEU A 58 -10.58 16.23 -14.58
N GLU A 59 -11.24 17.02 -13.72
CA GLU A 59 -12.52 17.65 -14.06
C GLU A 59 -12.37 18.76 -15.11
N LYS A 60 -11.23 19.43 -15.17
CA LYS A 60 -10.97 20.61 -16.01
C LYS A 60 -10.20 20.31 -17.29
N LEU A 61 -9.42 19.23 -17.31
CA LEU A 61 -8.64 18.84 -18.48
C LEU A 61 -9.53 18.51 -19.69
N PRO A 62 -9.03 18.73 -20.93
CA PRO A 62 -9.74 18.37 -22.16
C PRO A 62 -10.24 16.93 -22.11
N ARG A 63 -11.48 16.72 -22.57
CA ARG A 63 -12.06 15.38 -22.62
C ARG A 63 -11.36 14.56 -23.70
N LEU A 64 -11.05 13.31 -23.38
CA LEU A 64 -10.61 12.34 -24.37
C LEU A 64 -11.74 12.09 -25.37
N ASP A 65 -11.37 11.94 -26.64
CA ASP A 65 -12.31 11.73 -27.75
C ASP A 65 -13.20 10.52 -27.50
N ASN A 66 -14.49 10.64 -27.80
CA ASN A 66 -15.45 9.55 -27.61
C ASN A 66 -15.34 8.47 -28.71
N ASN A 67 -14.17 7.82 -28.76
CA ASN A 67 -13.87 6.71 -29.66
C ASN A 67 -13.35 5.49 -28.86
N SER A 68 -13.23 4.34 -29.53
CA SER A 68 -12.85 3.08 -28.90
C SER A 68 -11.40 3.02 -28.41
N LYS A 69 -10.47 3.78 -29.02
CA LYS A 69 -9.04 3.81 -28.65
C LYS A 69 -8.83 4.53 -27.32
N GLU A 70 -9.71 5.46 -27.00
CA GLU A 70 -9.65 6.29 -25.80
C GLU A 70 -10.52 5.75 -24.65
N LEU A 71 -11.21 4.62 -24.84
CA LEU A 71 -12.08 4.03 -23.82
C LEU A 71 -11.30 3.70 -22.55
N GLY A 72 -10.09 3.13 -22.68
CA GLY A 72 -9.22 2.86 -21.54
C GLY A 72 -8.82 4.11 -20.78
N GLY A 73 -8.50 5.20 -21.49
CA GLY A 73 -8.19 6.50 -20.90
C GLY A 73 -9.35 7.05 -20.07
N ARG A 74 -10.59 6.93 -20.57
CA ARG A 74 -11.79 7.32 -19.80
C ARG A 74 -12.03 6.42 -18.59
N ALA A 75 -11.79 5.11 -18.72
CA ALA A 75 -11.94 4.17 -17.63
C ALA A 75 -10.93 4.43 -16.49
N VAL A 76 -9.66 4.74 -16.79
CA VAL A 76 -8.66 5.05 -15.75
C VAL A 76 -8.96 6.37 -15.04
N VAL A 77 -9.49 7.38 -15.75
CA VAL A 77 -9.98 8.63 -15.13
C VAL A 77 -11.13 8.34 -14.17
N ALA A 78 -12.10 7.52 -14.59
CA ALA A 78 -13.22 7.13 -13.73
C ALA A 78 -12.76 6.35 -12.50
N LEU A 79 -11.79 5.44 -12.63
CA LEU A 79 -11.18 4.73 -11.50
C LEU A 79 -10.52 5.71 -10.51
N ALA A 80 -9.74 6.68 -11.02
CA ALA A 80 -9.09 7.68 -10.17
C ALA A 80 -10.11 8.52 -9.38
N LEU A 81 -11.15 9.02 -10.04
CA LEU A 81 -12.23 9.77 -9.41
C LEU A 81 -13.00 8.92 -8.38
N TYR A 82 -13.38 7.69 -8.75
CA TYR A 82 -14.12 6.79 -7.88
C TYR A 82 -13.33 6.45 -6.60
N LYS A 83 -12.06 6.04 -6.75
CA LYS A 83 -11.18 5.70 -5.61
C LYS A 83 -10.71 6.93 -4.82
N GLY A 84 -10.76 8.11 -5.42
CA GLY A 84 -10.57 9.41 -4.78
C GLY A 84 -11.81 9.92 -4.03
N GLY A 85 -12.87 9.11 -3.89
CA GLY A 85 -14.08 9.47 -3.14
C GLY A 85 -15.13 10.23 -3.95
N ARG A 86 -14.89 10.55 -5.23
CA ARG A 86 -15.86 11.20 -6.13
C ARG A 86 -16.79 10.18 -6.80
N LYS A 87 -17.36 9.26 -6.01
CA LYS A 87 -18.10 8.06 -6.49
C LYS A 87 -19.29 8.38 -7.41
N LYS A 88 -19.95 9.53 -7.23
CA LYS A 88 -21.13 9.97 -7.99
C LYS A 88 -20.80 10.98 -9.11
N HIS A 89 -19.52 11.18 -9.42
CA HIS A 89 -19.11 12.20 -10.38
C HIS A 89 -19.61 11.85 -11.81
N PRO A 90 -20.09 12.83 -12.62
CA PRO A 90 -20.63 12.56 -13.96
C PRO A 90 -19.68 11.81 -14.89
N LEU A 91 -18.37 12.03 -14.78
CA LEU A 91 -17.37 11.28 -15.56
C LEU A 91 -17.29 9.81 -15.19
N VAL A 92 -17.55 9.45 -13.92
CA VAL A 92 -17.61 8.05 -13.47
C VAL A 92 -18.81 7.38 -14.11
N THR A 93 -20.00 7.97 -13.96
CA THR A 93 -21.25 7.46 -14.55
C THR A 93 -21.14 7.32 -16.06
N LYS A 94 -20.58 8.32 -16.74
CA LYS A 94 -20.38 8.31 -18.20
C LYS A 94 -19.43 7.18 -18.64
N ALA A 95 -18.27 7.04 -18.00
CA ALA A 95 -17.31 6.01 -18.36
C ALA A 95 -17.87 4.60 -18.13
N VAL A 96 -18.59 4.38 -17.02
CA VAL A 96 -19.29 3.10 -16.77
C VAL A 96 -20.29 2.80 -17.88
N SER A 97 -21.14 3.78 -18.24
CA SER A 97 -22.11 3.60 -19.34
C SER A 97 -21.44 3.30 -20.68
N GLU A 98 -20.31 3.94 -20.99
CA GLU A 98 -19.57 3.70 -22.23
C GLU A 98 -18.89 2.32 -22.24
N CYS A 99 -18.33 1.88 -21.11
CA CYS A 99 -17.78 0.52 -20.98
C CYS A 99 -18.88 -0.54 -21.12
N VAL A 100 -20.06 -0.34 -20.50
CA VAL A 100 -21.21 -1.24 -20.70
C VAL A 100 -21.63 -1.27 -22.16
N GLY A 101 -21.75 -0.11 -22.81
CA GLY A 101 -22.15 -0.02 -24.23
C GLY A 101 -21.13 -0.64 -25.20
N ALA A 102 -19.84 -0.66 -24.84
CA ALA A 102 -18.78 -1.25 -25.65
C ALA A 102 -18.65 -2.77 -25.50
N ALA A 103 -19.28 -3.40 -24.49
CA ALA A 103 -19.11 -4.81 -24.16
C ALA A 103 -19.41 -5.76 -25.34
N GLY A 104 -20.51 -5.54 -26.07
CA GLY A 104 -20.88 -6.35 -27.24
C GLY A 104 -19.91 -6.23 -28.42
N GLY A 105 -19.06 -5.20 -28.42
CA GLY A 105 -18.00 -4.95 -29.39
C GLY A 105 -16.59 -5.14 -28.83
N ALA A 106 -16.43 -5.71 -27.63
CA ALA A 106 -15.14 -5.77 -26.91
C ALA A 106 -14.02 -6.42 -27.74
N ALA A 107 -14.34 -7.34 -28.64
CA ALA A 107 -13.39 -7.96 -29.56
C ALA A 107 -12.63 -6.95 -30.44
N ARG A 108 -13.19 -5.75 -30.69
CA ARG A 108 -12.57 -4.69 -31.51
C ARG A 108 -11.67 -3.73 -30.73
N LEU A 109 -11.70 -3.78 -29.40
CA LEU A 109 -10.89 -2.91 -28.54
C LEU A 109 -9.42 -3.34 -28.56
N ASP A 110 -8.52 -2.38 -28.41
CA ASP A 110 -7.14 -2.67 -28.03
C ASP A 110 -7.10 -3.26 -26.60
N ILE A 111 -6.03 -3.97 -26.24
CA ILE A 111 -5.97 -4.69 -24.95
C ILE A 111 -5.94 -3.73 -23.76
N TYR A 112 -5.38 -2.51 -23.89
CA TYR A 112 -5.40 -1.54 -22.78
C TYR A 112 -6.83 -1.10 -22.48
N SER A 113 -7.57 -0.66 -23.51
CA SER A 113 -8.98 -0.29 -23.37
C SER A 113 -9.84 -1.44 -22.87
N HIS A 114 -9.56 -2.66 -23.35
CA HIS A 114 -10.24 -3.87 -22.92
C HIS A 114 -10.02 -4.14 -21.42
N GLY A 115 -8.76 -4.21 -20.98
CA GLY A 115 -8.41 -4.50 -19.59
C GLY A 115 -8.91 -3.42 -18.63
N LEU A 116 -8.75 -2.14 -18.98
CA LEU A 116 -9.20 -1.02 -18.14
C LEU A 116 -10.73 -0.93 -18.01
N ALA A 117 -11.48 -1.23 -19.08
CA ALA A 117 -12.93 -1.33 -19.00
C ALA A 117 -13.38 -2.50 -18.10
N LEU A 118 -12.72 -3.66 -18.21
CA LEU A 118 -12.97 -4.81 -17.35
C LEU A 118 -12.70 -4.48 -15.87
N ILE A 119 -11.59 -3.82 -15.57
CA ILE A 119 -11.24 -3.34 -14.21
C ILE A 119 -12.34 -2.39 -13.71
N LEU A 120 -12.72 -1.36 -14.47
CA LEU A 120 -13.73 -0.39 -14.04
C LEU A 120 -15.07 -1.06 -13.69
N LEU A 121 -15.58 -1.92 -14.57
CA LEU A 121 -16.86 -2.59 -14.36
C LEU A 121 -16.81 -3.62 -13.23
N SER A 122 -15.63 -4.22 -12.98
CA SER A 122 -15.43 -5.14 -11.86
C SER A 122 -15.34 -4.41 -10.51
N GLU A 123 -14.86 -3.17 -10.51
CA GLU A 123 -14.72 -2.33 -9.31
C GLU A 123 -16.05 -1.62 -8.95
N ILE A 124 -16.82 -1.15 -9.94
CA ILE A 124 -18.02 -0.34 -9.72
C ILE A 124 -19.27 -1.17 -9.99
N GLU A 125 -20.02 -1.48 -8.94
CA GLU A 125 -21.30 -2.20 -9.01
C GLU A 125 -21.27 -3.48 -9.89
N PRO A 126 -20.30 -4.39 -9.73
CA PRO A 126 -20.07 -5.50 -10.67
C PRO A 126 -21.28 -6.43 -10.85
N ARG A 127 -22.12 -6.57 -9.81
CA ARG A 127 -23.38 -7.35 -9.90
C ARG A 127 -24.33 -6.78 -10.94
N LYS A 128 -24.42 -5.46 -11.08
CA LYS A 128 -25.25 -4.79 -12.10
C LYS A 128 -24.68 -4.94 -13.50
N HIS A 129 -23.36 -5.06 -13.61
CA HIS A 129 -22.65 -5.10 -14.89
C HIS A 129 -22.16 -6.50 -15.27
N ARG A 130 -22.63 -7.54 -14.58
CA ARG A 130 -22.16 -8.94 -14.75
C ARG A 130 -22.12 -9.38 -16.21
N GLY A 131 -23.21 -9.18 -16.96
CA GLY A 131 -23.26 -9.58 -18.36
C GLY A 131 -22.28 -8.83 -19.27
N ALA A 132 -21.94 -7.58 -18.94
CA ALA A 132 -20.89 -6.85 -19.65
C ALA A 132 -19.49 -7.38 -19.30
N ILE A 133 -19.23 -7.66 -18.01
CA ILE A 133 -17.98 -8.27 -17.53
C ILE A 133 -17.74 -9.62 -18.21
N GLU A 134 -18.76 -10.48 -18.29
CA GLU A 134 -18.69 -11.79 -18.96
C GLU A 134 -18.34 -11.64 -20.45
N GLN A 135 -18.94 -10.68 -21.17
CA GLN A 135 -18.58 -10.40 -22.57
C GLN A 135 -17.13 -9.93 -22.73
N TYR A 136 -16.62 -9.11 -21.81
CA TYR A 136 -15.22 -8.72 -21.80
C TYR A 136 -14.30 -9.92 -21.55
N LEU A 137 -14.63 -10.82 -20.62
CA LEU A 137 -13.86 -12.03 -20.34
C LEU A 137 -13.83 -12.98 -21.56
N GLU A 138 -14.98 -13.24 -22.17
CA GLU A 138 -15.09 -14.07 -23.38
C GLU A 138 -14.25 -13.51 -24.54
N ALA A 139 -14.31 -12.19 -24.74
CA ALA A 139 -13.52 -11.54 -25.77
C ALA A 139 -12.01 -11.54 -25.47
N LEU A 140 -11.59 -11.51 -24.20
CA LEU A 140 -10.18 -11.69 -23.82
C LEU A 140 -9.70 -13.11 -24.06
N ALA A 141 -10.53 -14.11 -23.78
CA ALA A 141 -10.22 -15.50 -24.04
C ALA A 141 -9.88 -15.73 -25.52
N LYS A 142 -10.71 -15.18 -26.42
CA LYS A 142 -10.48 -15.23 -27.88
C LYS A 142 -9.24 -14.46 -28.35
N LYS A 143 -8.78 -13.48 -27.57
CA LYS A 143 -7.60 -12.65 -27.89
C LYS A 143 -6.31 -13.17 -27.28
N GLN A 144 -6.37 -14.14 -26.36
CA GLN A 144 -5.17 -14.71 -25.77
C GLN A 144 -4.39 -15.44 -26.85
N LYS A 145 -3.10 -15.15 -26.98
CA LYS A 145 -2.25 -15.78 -27.99
C LYS A 145 -1.89 -17.20 -27.56
N SER A 146 -1.43 -18.02 -28.50
CA SER A 146 -1.08 -19.43 -28.24
C SER A 146 0.00 -19.61 -27.16
N HIS A 147 0.83 -18.59 -26.92
CA HIS A 147 1.83 -18.60 -25.85
C HIS A 147 1.28 -18.17 -24.49
N GLY A 148 0.02 -17.72 -24.40
CA GLY A 148 -0.66 -17.35 -23.16
C GLY A 148 -0.68 -15.85 -22.82
N GLY A 149 0.13 -15.03 -23.50
CA GLY A 149 0.12 -13.58 -23.32
C GLY A 149 -0.91 -12.85 -24.20
N TRP A 150 -1.15 -11.58 -23.89
CA TRP A 150 -1.88 -10.64 -24.75
C TRP A 150 -0.94 -9.57 -25.30
N GLY A 151 -1.30 -8.93 -26.40
CA GLY A 151 -0.55 -7.83 -26.97
C GLY A 151 -1.17 -7.33 -28.27
N TYR A 152 -0.42 -6.51 -28.99
CA TYR A 152 -0.82 -5.97 -30.28
C TYR A 152 -1.24 -7.07 -31.27
N ALA A 153 -2.35 -6.88 -31.97
CA ALA A 153 -2.96 -7.89 -32.84
C ALA A 153 -2.05 -8.28 -34.02
N GLU A 154 -1.32 -7.31 -34.55
CA GLU A 154 -0.40 -7.47 -35.69
C GLU A 154 0.96 -8.09 -35.32
N ARG A 155 1.22 -8.29 -34.03
CA ARG A 155 2.49 -8.88 -33.56
C ARG A 155 2.29 -10.31 -33.10
N PRO A 156 3.21 -11.25 -33.38
CA PRO A 156 3.12 -12.60 -32.83
C PRO A 156 3.43 -12.66 -31.33
N THR A 157 4.23 -11.71 -30.82
CA THR A 157 4.69 -11.64 -29.43
C THR A 157 3.59 -11.21 -28.45
N GLY A 158 3.72 -11.64 -27.19
CA GLY A 158 2.98 -11.08 -26.08
C GLY A 158 3.63 -9.79 -25.57
N ASP A 159 2.85 -8.97 -24.89
CA ASP A 159 3.22 -7.66 -24.37
C ASP A 159 2.97 -7.62 -22.85
N THR A 160 4.03 -7.40 -22.07
CA THR A 160 3.97 -7.43 -20.60
C THR A 160 3.11 -6.28 -20.05
N SER A 161 3.12 -5.14 -20.75
CA SER A 161 2.44 -3.91 -20.39
C SER A 161 0.92 -3.98 -20.60
N GLN A 162 0.48 -4.68 -21.65
CA GLN A 162 -0.92 -4.96 -21.93
C GLN A 162 -1.43 -6.11 -21.05
N THR A 163 -0.64 -7.17 -20.90
CA THR A 163 -1.00 -8.35 -20.10
C THR A 163 -1.28 -8.00 -18.64
N GLN A 164 -0.56 -7.04 -18.04
CA GLN A 164 -0.82 -6.66 -16.63
C GLN A 164 -2.22 -6.07 -16.37
N TYR A 165 -2.84 -5.41 -17.34
CA TYR A 165 -4.21 -4.90 -17.17
C TYR A 165 -5.23 -6.02 -17.34
N VAL A 166 -4.94 -7.00 -18.21
CA VAL A 166 -5.72 -8.24 -18.27
C VAL A 166 -5.63 -8.97 -16.94
N ALA A 167 -4.43 -9.17 -16.39
CA ALA A 167 -4.21 -9.80 -15.09
C ALA A 167 -5.06 -9.17 -13.99
N LEU A 168 -4.98 -7.84 -13.84
CA LEU A 168 -5.75 -7.12 -12.84
C LEU A 168 -7.26 -7.20 -13.10
N GLY A 169 -7.70 -7.16 -14.36
CA GLY A 169 -9.11 -7.32 -14.74
C GLY A 169 -9.66 -8.71 -14.39
N LEU A 170 -8.92 -9.78 -14.71
CA LEU A 170 -9.27 -11.15 -14.31
C LEU A 170 -9.39 -11.26 -12.79
N TRP A 171 -8.43 -10.69 -12.07
CA TRP A 171 -8.41 -10.68 -10.60
C TRP A 171 -9.62 -9.96 -9.99
N GLN A 172 -9.95 -8.76 -10.48
CA GLN A 172 -11.11 -8.03 -9.97
C GLN A 172 -12.43 -8.72 -10.33
N ALA A 173 -12.56 -9.25 -11.54
CA ALA A 173 -13.75 -9.98 -11.96
C ALA A 173 -13.97 -11.25 -11.11
N HIS A 174 -12.91 -12.02 -10.87
CA HIS A 174 -12.94 -13.19 -10.00
C HIS A 174 -13.36 -12.82 -8.57
N ARG A 175 -12.75 -11.80 -7.97
CA ARG A 175 -13.14 -11.31 -6.63
C ARG A 175 -14.56 -10.77 -6.54
N ALA A 176 -15.07 -10.23 -7.65
CA ALA A 176 -16.47 -9.80 -7.76
C ALA A 176 -17.47 -10.97 -7.90
N GLY A 177 -16.99 -12.22 -7.92
CA GLY A 177 -17.83 -13.42 -8.06
C GLY A 177 -18.26 -13.70 -9.50
N VAL A 178 -17.58 -13.12 -10.50
CA VAL A 178 -17.76 -13.47 -11.91
C VAL A 178 -16.82 -14.63 -12.22
N GLU A 179 -17.32 -15.62 -12.95
CA GLU A 179 -16.54 -16.81 -13.30
C GLU A 179 -15.39 -16.43 -14.24
N VAL A 180 -14.18 -16.84 -13.89
CA VAL A 180 -12.97 -16.63 -14.70
C VAL A 180 -12.41 -18.01 -15.04
N GLU A 181 -12.24 -18.28 -16.34
CA GLU A 181 -11.67 -19.53 -16.79
C GLU A 181 -10.21 -19.67 -16.32
N SER A 182 -9.92 -20.79 -15.64
CA SER A 182 -8.57 -21.06 -15.13
C SER A 182 -7.51 -21.18 -16.22
N THR A 183 -7.90 -21.56 -17.44
CA THR A 183 -7.03 -21.62 -18.63
C THR A 183 -6.42 -20.26 -18.96
N LEU A 184 -7.16 -19.17 -18.78
CA LEU A 184 -6.67 -17.80 -19.05
C LEU A 184 -5.55 -17.43 -18.08
N ALA A 185 -5.79 -17.63 -16.78
CA ALA A 185 -4.83 -17.36 -15.73
C ALA A 185 -3.59 -18.24 -15.87
N ARG A 186 -3.76 -19.55 -16.12
CA ARG A 186 -2.65 -20.48 -16.33
C ARG A 186 -1.80 -20.14 -17.55
N GLY A 187 -2.44 -19.80 -18.68
CA GLY A 187 -1.74 -19.36 -19.88
C GLY A 187 -0.91 -18.09 -19.63
N MET A 188 -1.46 -17.12 -18.90
CA MET A 188 -0.74 -15.92 -18.50
C MET A 188 0.49 -16.23 -17.63
N ILE A 189 0.32 -17.10 -16.63
CA ILE A 189 1.41 -17.50 -15.71
C ILE A 189 2.51 -18.22 -16.48
N ASP A 190 2.15 -19.18 -17.33
CA ASP A 190 3.10 -19.93 -18.16
C ASP A 190 3.86 -19.00 -19.11
N TRP A 191 3.15 -18.09 -19.79
CA TRP A 191 3.77 -17.08 -20.64
C TRP A 191 4.82 -16.26 -19.87
N LEU A 192 4.44 -15.67 -18.73
CA LEU A 192 5.33 -14.86 -17.90
C LEU A 192 6.56 -15.64 -17.42
N ASN A 193 6.38 -16.91 -17.04
CA ASN A 193 7.49 -17.79 -16.65
C ASN A 193 8.45 -18.10 -17.81
N ARG A 194 7.93 -18.21 -19.03
CA ARG A 194 8.72 -18.47 -20.25
C ARG A 194 9.37 -17.23 -20.84
N THR A 195 8.87 -16.03 -20.53
CA THR A 195 9.40 -14.75 -21.03
C THR A 195 10.16 -13.94 -19.98
N GLN A 196 10.39 -14.47 -18.78
CA GLN A 196 11.25 -13.81 -17.80
C GLN A 196 12.71 -13.89 -18.23
N ALA A 197 13.42 -12.76 -18.17
CA ALA A 197 14.85 -12.70 -18.45
C ALA A 197 15.67 -13.41 -17.35
N PRO A 198 16.92 -13.86 -17.63
CA PRO A 198 17.80 -14.47 -16.64
C PRO A 198 18.04 -13.60 -15.39
N ASN A 199 18.00 -12.28 -15.53
CA ASN A 199 18.17 -11.33 -14.44
C ASN A 199 16.94 -11.17 -13.53
N GLY A 200 15.81 -11.84 -13.82
CA GLY A 200 14.60 -11.81 -13.00
C GLY A 200 13.54 -10.79 -13.41
N ALA A 201 13.77 -9.98 -14.44
CA ALA A 201 12.80 -8.99 -14.94
C ALA A 201 12.20 -9.39 -16.30
N TRP A 202 11.31 -8.55 -16.84
CA TRP A 202 10.66 -8.77 -18.14
C TRP A 202 11.00 -7.67 -19.14
N GLY A 203 10.97 -8.02 -20.42
CA GLY A 203 10.96 -7.06 -21.53
C GLY A 203 9.56 -6.58 -21.87
N TYR A 204 9.46 -5.62 -22.79
CA TYR A 204 8.17 -5.12 -23.29
C TYR A 204 7.47 -6.18 -24.16
N GLN A 205 8.18 -6.71 -25.16
CA GLN A 205 7.72 -7.80 -26.02
C GLN A 205 8.46 -9.08 -25.64
N GLY A 206 7.75 -10.04 -25.08
CA GLY A 206 8.34 -11.26 -24.53
C GLY A 206 8.81 -12.22 -25.63
N ALA A 207 10.10 -12.53 -25.66
CA ALA A 207 10.64 -13.65 -26.40
C ALA A 207 10.41 -14.94 -25.57
N VAL A 208 9.62 -15.86 -26.12
CA VAL A 208 9.27 -17.12 -25.46
C VAL A 208 10.47 -18.06 -25.49
N ALA A 209 10.90 -18.54 -24.33
CA ALA A 209 11.96 -19.54 -24.25
C ALA A 209 11.52 -20.90 -24.82
N ASP A 210 12.40 -21.53 -25.59
CA ASP A 210 12.26 -22.93 -26.00
C ASP A 210 12.70 -23.83 -24.82
N GLY A 211 11.72 -24.33 -24.08
CA GLY A 211 11.94 -25.20 -22.92
C GLY A 211 12.10 -24.44 -21.59
N LYS A 212 12.91 -24.99 -20.68
CA LYS A 212 13.00 -24.48 -19.29
C LYS A 212 14.02 -23.35 -19.10
N THR A 213 14.97 -23.19 -20.01
CA THR A 213 16.05 -22.21 -19.89
C THR A 213 15.57 -20.80 -20.26
N ARG A 214 15.69 -19.83 -19.34
CA ARG A 214 15.34 -18.43 -19.62
C ARG A 214 16.21 -17.85 -20.73
N VAL A 215 15.60 -17.09 -21.64
CA VAL A 215 16.31 -16.39 -22.72
C VAL A 215 16.38 -14.89 -22.44
N GLN A 216 17.46 -14.24 -22.90
CA GLN A 216 17.63 -12.81 -22.71
C GLN A 216 16.49 -12.03 -23.38
N GLN A 217 15.89 -11.11 -22.63
CA GLN A 217 14.82 -10.24 -23.13
C GLN A 217 15.39 -8.88 -23.53
N SER A 218 14.80 -8.26 -24.54
CA SER A 218 15.07 -6.87 -24.93
C SER A 218 14.15 -5.92 -24.17
N GLY A 219 14.58 -4.66 -23.99
CA GLY A 219 13.73 -3.64 -23.36
C GLY A 219 13.36 -3.95 -21.91
N VAL A 220 14.26 -4.58 -21.15
CA VAL A 220 14.06 -4.84 -19.72
C VAL A 220 14.10 -3.53 -18.94
N THR A 221 12.99 -3.18 -18.29
CA THR A 221 12.82 -1.93 -17.54
C THR A 221 12.16 -2.17 -16.19
N ALA A 222 12.20 -1.17 -15.30
CA ALA A 222 11.53 -1.25 -14.00
C ALA A 222 10.01 -1.36 -14.15
N THR A 223 9.44 -0.69 -15.15
CA THR A 223 8.03 -0.80 -15.52
C THR A 223 7.65 -2.22 -15.87
N MET A 224 8.43 -2.89 -16.72
CA MET A 224 8.14 -4.26 -17.12
C MET A 224 8.41 -5.27 -16.00
N ALA A 225 9.41 -5.02 -15.15
CA ALA A 225 9.62 -5.80 -13.93
C ALA A 225 8.41 -5.72 -12.98
N ALA A 226 7.93 -4.51 -12.69
CA ALA A 226 6.75 -4.29 -11.86
C ALA A 226 5.49 -4.92 -12.48
N ALA A 227 5.26 -4.72 -13.78
CA ALA A 227 4.13 -5.28 -14.51
C ALA A 227 4.11 -6.82 -14.50
N GLY A 228 5.23 -7.44 -14.90
CA GLY A 228 5.36 -8.90 -14.96
C GLY A 228 5.31 -9.54 -13.58
N GLY A 229 6.04 -8.99 -12.61
CA GLY A 229 6.04 -9.46 -11.22
C GLY A 229 4.67 -9.36 -10.56
N ALA A 230 3.96 -8.24 -10.72
CA ALA A 230 2.60 -8.08 -10.21
C ALA A 230 1.64 -9.08 -10.85
N SER A 231 1.76 -9.31 -12.16
CA SER A 231 0.89 -10.24 -12.90
C SER A 231 1.10 -11.70 -12.47
N LEU A 232 2.35 -12.10 -12.17
CA LEU A 232 2.63 -13.42 -11.58
C LEU A 232 2.04 -13.57 -10.18
N MET A 233 2.18 -12.55 -9.33
CA MET A 233 1.59 -12.57 -7.98
C MET A 233 0.06 -12.58 -8.04
N ILE A 234 -0.55 -11.82 -8.96
CA ILE A 234 -1.99 -11.88 -9.24
C ILE A 234 -2.41 -13.28 -9.67
N GLY A 235 -1.66 -13.91 -10.58
CA GLY A 235 -1.91 -15.29 -11.00
C GLY A 235 -1.85 -16.24 -9.80
N ALA A 236 -0.82 -16.12 -8.96
CA ALA A 236 -0.72 -16.93 -7.74
C ALA A 236 -1.91 -16.69 -6.78
N ASP A 237 -2.35 -15.44 -6.58
CA ASP A 237 -3.50 -15.11 -5.73
C ASP A 237 -4.83 -15.67 -6.25
N LEU A 238 -5.08 -15.60 -7.56
CA LEU A 238 -6.25 -16.23 -8.22
C LEU A 238 -6.35 -17.73 -7.92
N HIS A 239 -5.20 -18.38 -7.73
CA HIS A 239 -5.05 -19.80 -7.42
C HIS A 239 -4.93 -20.09 -5.91
N GLY A 240 -5.01 -19.06 -5.06
CA GLY A 240 -4.91 -19.20 -3.60
C GLY A 240 -3.48 -19.46 -3.10
N LEU A 241 -2.47 -19.16 -3.93
CA LEU A 241 -1.05 -19.48 -3.70
C LEU A 241 -0.19 -18.21 -3.59
N LEU A 242 -0.75 -17.09 -3.12
CA LEU A 242 0.01 -15.84 -3.07
C LEU A 242 1.20 -15.89 -2.09
N THR A 243 1.12 -16.64 -0.98
CA THR A 243 2.15 -16.65 0.07
C THR A 243 3.26 -17.68 -0.20
N ASP A 244 4.46 -17.49 0.36
CA ASP A 244 5.54 -18.48 0.29
C ASP A 244 5.14 -19.83 0.89
N ALA A 245 4.37 -19.81 1.99
CA ALA A 245 3.85 -21.02 2.62
C ALA A 245 2.91 -21.79 1.70
N ALA A 246 2.00 -21.09 1.01
CA ALA A 246 1.05 -21.70 0.09
C ALA A 246 1.73 -22.26 -1.16
N LEU A 247 2.72 -21.57 -1.73
CA LEU A 247 3.48 -22.09 -2.87
C LEU A 247 4.33 -23.31 -2.52
N SER A 248 4.85 -23.36 -1.30
CA SER A 248 5.70 -24.47 -0.85
C SER A 248 4.90 -25.74 -0.55
N SER A 249 3.60 -25.63 -0.23
CA SER A 249 2.72 -26.77 0.09
C SER A 249 2.09 -27.45 -1.13
N VAL A 250 2.33 -26.95 -2.35
CA VAL A 250 1.77 -27.52 -3.59
C VAL A 250 2.19 -28.99 -3.81
N GLY A 251 3.33 -29.42 -3.26
CA GLY A 251 3.80 -30.81 -3.31
C GLY A 251 3.07 -31.79 -2.37
N ASP A 252 2.42 -31.28 -1.32
CA ASP A 252 1.65 -32.08 -0.35
C ASP A 252 0.14 -32.10 -0.66
N LEU A 253 -0.30 -31.36 -1.67
CA LEU A 253 -1.71 -31.17 -2.06
C LEU A 253 -2.12 -32.02 -3.27
N THR A 254 -1.59 -33.24 -3.41
CA THR A 254 -2.27 -34.25 -4.23
C THR A 254 -3.56 -34.65 -3.50
N ASP A 255 -4.69 -34.29 -4.08
CA ASP A 255 -6.06 -34.68 -3.69
C ASP A 255 -6.58 -34.20 -2.33
N ALA A 256 -6.60 -32.88 -2.09
CA ALA A 256 -7.37 -32.30 -0.99
C ALA A 256 -8.44 -31.30 -1.47
N THR A 257 -9.58 -31.83 -1.92
CA THR A 257 -10.87 -31.28 -1.47
C THR A 257 -10.99 -31.60 0.02
N GLY A 258 -10.36 -30.80 0.88
CA GLY A 258 -10.27 -31.13 2.30
C GLY A 258 -9.90 -29.90 3.11
N SER A 259 -10.90 -29.39 3.82
CA SER A 259 -10.75 -28.44 4.92
C SER A 259 -9.59 -28.84 5.83
N ALA A 260 -8.60 -27.96 5.98
CA ALA A 260 -7.71 -28.04 7.13
C ALA A 260 -8.56 -27.89 8.41
N ASP A 261 -8.43 -28.85 9.32
CA ASP A 261 -9.15 -28.88 10.60
C ASP A 261 -8.99 -27.55 11.35
N LEU A 262 -10.07 -26.77 11.35
CA LEU A 262 -10.26 -25.67 12.27
C LEU A 262 -11.04 -26.22 13.48
N PRO A 263 -10.76 -25.75 14.71
CA PRO A 263 -11.56 -26.11 15.88
C PRO A 263 -13.06 -25.91 15.61
N ALA A 264 -13.90 -26.82 16.09
CA ALA A 264 -15.35 -26.72 15.93
C ALA A 264 -15.85 -25.35 16.43
N GLY A 265 -16.27 -24.49 15.49
CA GLY A 265 -16.70 -23.11 15.76
C GLY A 265 -15.91 -22.03 15.03
N VAL A 266 -14.76 -22.34 14.41
CA VAL A 266 -13.96 -21.38 13.64
C VAL A 266 -14.08 -21.69 12.15
N GLN A 267 -14.73 -20.81 11.39
CA GLN A 267 -14.61 -20.78 9.94
C GLN A 267 -13.63 -19.67 9.57
N ARG A 268 -12.57 -20.00 8.81
CA ARG A 268 -11.81 -18.97 8.11
C ARG A 268 -12.83 -18.15 7.32
N ALA A 269 -12.79 -16.82 7.45
CA ALA A 269 -13.58 -15.93 6.62
C ALA A 269 -13.41 -16.42 5.17
N THR A 270 -14.48 -16.99 4.61
CA THR A 270 -14.45 -17.55 3.28
C THR A 270 -13.98 -16.44 2.37
N GLN A 271 -12.86 -16.63 1.66
CA GLN A 271 -12.71 -15.99 0.36
C GLN A 271 -14.06 -16.15 -0.31
N THR A 272 -14.73 -15.04 -0.66
CA THR A 272 -16.11 -15.06 -1.16
C THR A 272 -16.24 -15.88 -2.44
N VAL A 273 -15.12 -16.25 -3.04
CA VAL A 273 -14.98 -17.00 -4.28
C VAL A 273 -13.86 -18.02 -4.10
N SER A 274 -14.12 -19.27 -4.46
CA SER A 274 -13.11 -20.34 -4.40
C SER A 274 -11.92 -20.04 -5.33
N PRO A 275 -10.69 -20.40 -4.93
CA PRO A 275 -9.53 -20.34 -5.80
C PRO A 275 -9.73 -21.09 -7.12
N LEU A 276 -9.08 -20.62 -8.18
CA LEU A 276 -9.03 -21.32 -9.45
C LEU A 276 -8.21 -22.63 -9.33
N PRO A 277 -8.54 -23.70 -10.08
CA PRO A 277 -7.80 -24.96 -10.04
C PRO A 277 -6.30 -24.82 -10.30
N ASN A 278 -5.47 -25.45 -9.47
CA ASN A 278 -4.00 -25.27 -9.47
C ASN A 278 -3.25 -26.16 -10.48
N GLY A 279 -3.93 -27.11 -11.12
CA GLY A 279 -3.31 -28.08 -12.02
C GLY A 279 -2.75 -27.47 -13.30
N GLY A 280 -1.59 -27.95 -13.75
CA GLY A 280 -0.97 -27.54 -15.02
C GLY A 280 -0.10 -26.28 -14.96
N VAL A 281 0.30 -25.85 -13.76
CA VAL A 281 1.24 -24.74 -13.54
C VAL A 281 2.49 -25.25 -12.80
N ASP A 282 3.67 -24.82 -13.26
CA ASP A 282 4.95 -25.06 -12.57
C ASP A 282 5.11 -24.07 -11.41
N TRP A 283 4.44 -24.34 -10.28
CA TRP A 283 4.44 -23.49 -9.09
C TRP A 283 5.81 -23.27 -8.44
N PRO A 284 6.71 -24.27 -8.36
CA PRO A 284 8.10 -24.04 -7.96
C PRO A 284 8.77 -22.98 -8.83
N ARG A 285 8.61 -23.06 -10.17
CA ARG A 285 9.13 -22.04 -11.08
C ARG A 285 8.46 -20.67 -10.87
N VAL A 286 7.16 -20.61 -10.59
CA VAL A 286 6.47 -19.36 -10.24
C VAL A 286 7.10 -18.71 -9.01
N SER A 287 7.32 -19.49 -7.94
CA SER A 287 8.02 -19.04 -6.73
C SER A 287 9.41 -18.49 -7.07
N ASP A 288 10.21 -19.23 -7.84
CA ASP A 288 11.57 -18.80 -8.24
C ASP A 288 11.54 -17.53 -9.11
N SER A 289 10.54 -17.41 -9.98
CA SER A 289 10.33 -16.24 -10.82
C SER A 289 9.94 -15.00 -10.00
N ILE A 290 9.07 -15.14 -9.00
CA ILE A 290 8.72 -14.05 -8.08
C ILE A 290 9.97 -13.62 -7.28
N LYS A 291 10.69 -14.56 -6.66
CA LYS A 291 11.91 -14.28 -5.88
C LYS A 291 12.99 -13.59 -6.72
N ALA A 292 13.17 -14.01 -7.97
CA ALA A 292 14.11 -13.38 -8.89
C ALA A 292 13.70 -11.93 -9.22
N CYS A 293 12.40 -11.66 -9.40
CA CYS A 293 11.89 -10.30 -9.60
C CYS A 293 12.07 -9.44 -8.35
N GLU A 294 11.75 -9.96 -7.16
CA GLU A 294 11.95 -9.27 -5.89
C GLU A 294 13.41 -8.86 -5.71
N LYS A 295 14.35 -9.77 -5.98
CA LYS A 295 15.78 -9.47 -5.99
C LYS A 295 16.15 -8.34 -6.95
N TRP A 296 15.57 -8.32 -8.15
CA TRP A 296 15.81 -7.26 -9.14
C TRP A 296 15.23 -5.90 -8.69
N MET A 297 14.07 -5.93 -8.01
CA MET A 297 13.30 -4.76 -7.58
C MET A 297 13.72 -4.18 -6.21
N GLN A 298 14.75 -4.73 -5.55
CA GLN A 298 15.20 -4.29 -4.20
C GLN A 298 15.57 -2.80 -4.13
N VAL A 299 16.07 -2.22 -5.23
CA VAL A 299 16.39 -0.79 -5.32
C VAL A 299 15.30 -0.10 -6.13
N PRO A 300 14.45 0.74 -5.52
CA PRO A 300 13.38 1.43 -6.24
C PRO A 300 13.96 2.39 -7.29
N LYS A 301 13.57 2.20 -8.54
CA LYS A 301 14.04 3.01 -9.69
C LYS A 301 13.05 4.11 -10.05
N VAL A 302 12.71 5.00 -9.11
CA VAL A 302 11.67 6.02 -9.30
C VAL A 302 12.05 7.11 -10.33
N ALA A 303 13.33 7.43 -10.46
CA ALA A 303 13.79 8.57 -11.28
C ALA A 303 14.50 8.21 -12.61
N SER A 304 14.53 6.93 -13.03
CA SER A 304 15.50 6.48 -14.05
C SER A 304 15.05 6.56 -15.51
N SER A 305 13.76 6.71 -15.81
CA SER A 305 13.26 6.81 -17.19
C SER A 305 12.49 8.11 -17.33
N GLN A 306 12.93 9.10 -18.10
CA GLN A 306 12.19 10.37 -18.22
C GLN A 306 10.81 10.22 -18.91
N THR A 307 10.47 9.02 -19.39
CA THR A 307 9.25 8.68 -20.12
C THR A 307 8.38 7.68 -19.35
N TYR A 308 7.06 7.80 -19.47
CA TYR A 308 6.05 6.91 -18.87
C TYR A 308 6.12 6.76 -17.35
N ASN A 309 6.54 7.80 -16.61
CA ASN A 309 6.74 7.68 -15.16
C ASN A 309 5.45 7.53 -14.36
N CYS A 310 4.37 8.23 -14.71
CA CYS A 310 3.09 8.04 -14.01
C CYS A 310 2.57 6.61 -14.21
N TYR A 311 2.74 6.07 -15.41
CA TYR A 311 2.47 4.67 -15.73
C TYR A 311 3.32 3.70 -14.91
N TYR A 312 4.64 3.93 -14.85
CA TYR A 312 5.54 3.13 -14.04
C TYR A 312 5.15 3.14 -12.56
N LEU A 313 4.88 4.33 -12.01
CA LEU A 313 4.48 4.47 -10.62
C LEU A 313 3.21 3.66 -10.32
N TYR A 314 2.20 3.72 -11.19
CA TYR A 314 1.00 2.91 -10.98
C TYR A 314 1.28 1.39 -11.07
N ALA A 315 2.14 0.94 -11.98
CA ALA A 315 2.58 -0.46 -12.02
C ALA A 315 3.38 -0.86 -10.76
N LEU A 316 4.23 0.04 -10.25
CA LEU A 316 5.01 -0.14 -9.03
C LEU A 316 4.10 -0.25 -7.79
N GLU A 317 3.08 0.59 -7.67
CA GLU A 317 2.10 0.52 -6.58
C GLU A 317 1.39 -0.83 -6.55
N ARG A 318 0.98 -1.33 -7.74
CA ARG A 318 0.36 -2.66 -7.85
C ARG A 318 1.32 -3.77 -7.43
N TYR A 319 2.55 -3.75 -7.96
CA TYR A 319 3.58 -4.71 -7.60
C TYR A 319 3.84 -4.72 -6.09
N GLN A 320 4.02 -3.56 -5.48
CA GLN A 320 4.29 -3.44 -4.05
C GLN A 320 3.09 -3.88 -3.21
N SER A 321 1.86 -3.61 -3.65
CA SER A 321 0.65 -4.04 -2.94
C SER A 321 0.52 -5.57 -2.88
N PHE A 322 0.78 -6.26 -3.99
CA PHE A 322 0.79 -7.73 -4.00
C PHE A 322 1.98 -8.34 -3.26
N ARG A 323 3.15 -7.67 -3.30
CA ARG A 323 4.32 -8.07 -2.51
C ARG A 323 4.04 -7.98 -1.00
N GLU A 324 3.46 -6.86 -0.54
CA GLU A 324 3.04 -6.69 0.86
C GLU A 324 2.04 -7.77 1.27
N ALA A 325 1.03 -8.03 0.44
CA ALA A 325 0.03 -9.08 0.70
C ALA A 325 0.63 -10.49 0.76
N ARG A 326 1.64 -10.77 -0.08
CA ARG A 326 2.39 -12.05 -0.07
C ARG A 326 3.13 -12.30 1.25
N HIS A 327 3.80 -11.27 1.77
CA HIS A 327 4.61 -11.38 2.98
C HIS A 327 3.80 -11.15 4.27
N ASN A 328 2.54 -10.73 4.15
CA ASN A 328 1.74 -10.22 5.27
C ASN A 328 2.45 -9.11 6.04
N GLU A 329 3.24 -8.31 5.33
CA GLU A 329 4.04 -7.21 5.86
C GLU A 329 3.56 -5.91 5.20
N ILE A 330 2.92 -5.04 5.97
CA ILE A 330 2.61 -3.68 5.52
C ILE A 330 3.72 -2.77 6.05
N ASP A 331 4.60 -2.33 5.16
CA ASP A 331 5.51 -1.23 5.47
C ASP A 331 4.67 0.05 5.60
N LEU A 332 4.59 0.57 6.82
CA LEU A 332 3.85 1.79 7.14
C LEU A 332 4.48 3.02 6.50
N GLU A 333 5.76 2.97 6.11
CA GLU A 333 6.48 4.11 5.55
C GLU A 333 7.37 3.68 4.37
N PRO A 334 6.78 3.16 3.28
CA PRO A 334 7.58 2.56 2.22
C PRO A 334 8.40 3.62 1.49
N LYS A 335 9.73 3.46 1.48
CA LYS A 335 10.65 4.37 0.77
C LYS A 335 10.28 4.57 -0.70
N TRP A 336 9.81 3.52 -1.38
CA TRP A 336 9.38 3.60 -2.78
C TRP A 336 8.20 4.56 -2.98
N TYR A 337 7.29 4.60 -2.00
CA TYR A 337 6.11 5.43 -2.03
C TYR A 337 6.48 6.89 -1.77
N GLU A 338 7.30 7.16 -0.73
CA GLU A 338 7.82 8.50 -0.45
C GLU A 338 8.59 9.08 -1.64
N GLN A 339 9.44 8.28 -2.27
CA GLN A 339 10.16 8.66 -3.48
C GLN A 339 9.22 8.97 -4.64
N GLY A 340 8.20 8.14 -4.86
CA GLY A 340 7.22 8.36 -5.93
C GLY A 340 6.38 9.62 -5.70
N VAL A 341 5.92 9.86 -4.47
CA VAL A 341 5.18 11.09 -4.11
C VAL A 341 6.06 12.32 -4.29
N THR A 342 7.31 12.26 -3.82
CA THR A 342 8.26 13.38 -3.96
C THR A 342 8.55 13.66 -5.43
N TYR A 343 8.71 12.62 -6.25
CA TYR A 343 8.83 12.76 -7.69
C TYR A 343 7.59 13.40 -8.32
N LEU A 344 6.39 12.94 -7.96
CA LEU A 344 5.15 13.49 -8.49
C LEU A 344 4.99 14.97 -8.14
N GLU A 345 5.23 15.35 -6.89
CA GLU A 345 5.17 16.75 -6.47
C GLU A 345 6.15 17.63 -7.27
N GLY A 346 7.39 17.18 -7.46
CA GLY A 346 8.40 17.91 -8.23
C GLY A 346 8.21 17.88 -9.75
N SER A 347 7.27 17.08 -10.27
CA SER A 347 7.08 16.84 -11.71
C SER A 347 5.72 17.29 -12.26
N GLN A 348 4.97 18.08 -11.50
CA GLN A 348 3.72 18.69 -11.96
C GLN A 348 4.00 19.67 -13.12
N SER A 349 3.24 19.57 -14.22
CA SER A 349 3.28 20.58 -15.30
C SER A 349 2.48 21.84 -14.91
N GLN A 350 1.42 21.64 -14.14
CA GLN A 350 0.63 22.64 -13.42
C GLN A 350 0.12 22.00 -12.12
N PRO A 351 -0.33 22.76 -11.10
CA PRO A 351 -0.85 22.17 -9.87
C PRO A 351 -1.92 21.11 -10.15
N GLY A 352 -1.63 19.85 -9.81
CA GLY A 352 -2.53 18.71 -10.05
C GLY A 352 -2.47 18.09 -11.45
N VAL A 353 -1.59 18.53 -12.34
CA VAL A 353 -1.49 17.99 -13.70
C VAL A 353 -0.11 17.37 -13.92
N TRP A 354 -0.09 16.16 -14.49
CA TRP A 354 1.12 15.47 -14.92
C TRP A 354 1.03 15.13 -16.39
N ASP A 355 2.13 15.30 -17.12
CA ASP A 355 2.27 14.92 -18.52
C ASP A 355 3.65 14.27 -18.72
N ARG A 356 3.64 12.94 -18.78
CA ARG A 356 4.79 12.04 -18.73
C ARG A 356 4.66 10.93 -19.77
N SER A 357 4.23 11.30 -20.98
CA SER A 357 4.17 10.49 -22.21
C SER A 357 2.88 9.70 -22.46
N CYS A 358 1.91 9.64 -21.53
CA CYS A 358 0.57 9.13 -21.81
C CYS A 358 -0.46 10.24 -22.09
N GLY A 359 -0.03 11.51 -22.03
CA GLY A 359 -0.88 12.68 -22.17
C GLY A 359 -1.49 13.10 -20.83
N PRO A 360 -1.85 14.39 -20.68
CA PRO A 360 -2.10 15.00 -19.38
C PRO A 360 -3.27 14.37 -18.62
N VAL A 361 -4.27 13.86 -19.33
CA VAL A 361 -5.45 13.23 -18.72
C VAL A 361 -5.09 11.88 -18.09
N VAL A 362 -4.41 11.02 -18.83
CA VAL A 362 -4.09 9.66 -18.40
C VAL A 362 -2.98 9.69 -17.35
N ASP A 363 -1.93 10.49 -17.56
CA ASP A 363 -0.82 10.61 -16.59
C ASP A 363 -1.29 11.16 -15.24
N THR A 364 -2.21 12.13 -15.24
CA THR A 364 -2.82 12.64 -14.00
C THR A 364 -3.65 11.56 -13.29
N ALA A 365 -4.45 10.78 -14.02
CA ALA A 365 -5.23 9.70 -13.41
C ALA A 365 -4.32 8.62 -12.79
N LEU A 366 -3.25 8.23 -13.48
CA LEU A 366 -2.27 7.25 -13.01
C LEU A 366 -1.51 7.76 -11.77
N ALA A 367 -1.11 9.04 -11.75
CA ALA A 367 -0.48 9.67 -10.59
C ALA A 367 -1.40 9.66 -9.36
N VAL A 368 -2.68 9.98 -9.55
CA VAL A 368 -3.69 9.93 -8.48
C VAL A 368 -3.87 8.50 -7.96
N LEU A 369 -3.99 7.50 -8.83
CA LEU A 369 -4.13 6.10 -8.43
C LEU A 369 -2.93 5.58 -7.64
N PHE A 370 -1.71 5.98 -8.03
CA PHE A 370 -0.49 5.70 -7.26
C PHE A 370 -0.56 6.29 -5.86
N MET A 371 -0.83 7.60 -5.74
CA MET A 371 -0.90 8.29 -4.44
C MET A 371 -2.05 7.78 -3.55
N LEU A 372 -3.12 7.25 -4.15
CA LEU A 372 -4.21 6.63 -3.40
C LEU A 372 -3.86 5.24 -2.86
N ARG A 373 -2.76 4.62 -3.30
CA ARG A 373 -2.50 3.18 -3.16
C ARG A 373 -3.72 2.36 -3.60
N ALA A 374 -4.17 2.62 -4.83
CA ALA A 374 -5.43 2.12 -5.35
C ALA A 374 -5.57 0.59 -5.35
N THR A 375 -4.48 -0.15 -5.62
CA THR A 375 -4.47 -1.62 -5.60
C THR A 375 -4.51 -2.12 -4.16
N GLN A 376 -3.71 -1.53 -3.27
CA GLN A 376 -3.73 -1.87 -1.84
C GLN A 376 -5.15 -1.73 -1.26
N LYS A 377 -5.84 -0.64 -1.58
CA LYS A 377 -7.24 -0.43 -1.18
C LYS A 377 -8.17 -1.54 -1.70
N SER A 378 -8.02 -2.00 -2.95
CA SER A 378 -8.82 -3.10 -3.49
C SER A 378 -8.52 -4.45 -2.80
N LEU A 379 -7.27 -4.71 -2.44
CA LEU A 379 -6.88 -5.91 -1.68
C LEU A 379 -7.53 -5.91 -0.28
N GLN A 380 -7.62 -4.74 0.35
CA GLN A 380 -8.22 -4.54 1.67
C GLN A 380 -9.76 -4.45 1.67
N GLY A 381 -10.38 -4.18 0.51
CA GLY A 381 -11.80 -3.83 0.32
C GLY A 381 -12.87 -4.88 0.67
N GLY A 382 -12.55 -5.89 1.49
CA GLY A 382 -13.53 -6.72 2.21
C GLY A 382 -13.91 -6.15 3.60
N LEU A 383 -13.24 -5.08 4.04
CA LEU A 383 -13.43 -4.41 5.33
C LEU A 383 -13.85 -2.96 5.06
N GLY A 384 -14.97 -2.52 5.63
CA GLY A 384 -15.59 -1.23 5.32
C GLY A 384 -14.67 -0.01 5.53
N GLU A 385 -14.97 1.09 4.84
CA GLU A 385 -14.26 2.39 4.88
C GLU A 385 -14.06 2.98 6.30
N GLY A 386 -14.75 2.46 7.33
CA GLY A 386 -14.61 2.85 8.73
C GLY A 386 -13.92 1.84 9.66
N ALA A 387 -13.59 0.63 9.17
CA ALA A 387 -12.99 -0.43 10.00
C ALA A 387 -11.45 -0.43 10.00
N LEU A 388 -10.81 0.43 9.20
CA LEU A 388 -9.37 0.40 8.98
C LEU A 388 -8.76 1.80 9.06
N VAL A 389 -8.78 2.36 10.27
CA VAL A 389 -7.72 3.28 10.67
C VAL A 389 -6.58 2.41 11.21
N SER A 390 -5.48 2.31 10.45
CA SER A 390 -4.18 1.80 10.91
C SER A 390 -4.10 0.34 11.38
N GLY A 391 -3.96 -0.60 10.45
CA GLY A 391 -3.09 -1.79 10.60
C GLY A 391 -3.34 -2.78 11.75
N ARG A 392 -4.37 -2.60 12.59
CA ARG A 392 -4.80 -3.56 13.60
C ARG A 392 -5.98 -4.32 12.99
N GLY A 393 -5.88 -5.65 12.94
CA GLY A 393 -6.85 -6.53 12.26
C GLY A 393 -8.29 -6.44 12.81
N LEU A 394 -9.14 -7.39 12.44
CA LEU A 394 -10.54 -7.42 12.84
C LEU A 394 -10.73 -7.34 14.39
N PRO A 395 -11.69 -6.56 14.89
CA PRO A 395 -12.06 -6.56 16.31
C PRO A 395 -12.40 -7.97 16.79
N LYS A 396 -11.96 -8.34 18.01
CA LYS A 396 -12.19 -9.68 18.57
C LYS A 396 -13.66 -9.96 18.89
N ASN A 397 -14.46 -8.91 19.12
CA ASN A 397 -15.89 -9.05 19.40
C ASN A 397 -16.75 -8.77 18.16
N LEU A 398 -17.19 -9.84 17.51
CA LEU A 398 -18.06 -9.80 16.33
C LEU A 398 -19.55 -9.91 16.70
N ALA A 399 -19.92 -9.88 17.99
CA ALA A 399 -21.31 -10.03 18.43
C ALA A 399 -22.23 -8.90 17.91
N THR A 400 -21.67 -7.72 17.65
CA THR A 400 -22.38 -6.57 17.06
C THR A 400 -22.29 -6.54 15.54
N ALA A 401 -21.61 -7.49 14.89
CA ALA A 401 -21.51 -7.56 13.45
C ALA A 401 -22.91 -7.71 12.83
N ARG A 402 -23.26 -6.79 11.93
CA ARG A 402 -24.52 -6.79 11.18
C ARG A 402 -24.22 -7.04 9.71
N LEU A 403 -24.97 -7.96 9.11
CA LEU A 403 -24.91 -8.20 7.68
C LEU A 403 -25.82 -7.19 6.98
N ARG A 404 -25.25 -6.17 6.33
CA ARG A 404 -26.01 -5.22 5.53
C ARG A 404 -25.50 -5.27 4.08
N ARG A 405 -26.38 -5.65 3.15
CA ARG A 405 -26.06 -5.74 1.71
C ARG A 405 -24.88 -6.67 1.37
N GLY A 406 -24.72 -7.75 2.13
CA GLY A 406 -23.64 -8.72 1.93
C GLY A 406 -22.26 -8.23 2.40
N GLN A 407 -22.20 -7.13 3.15
CA GLN A 407 -21.03 -6.69 3.90
C GLN A 407 -21.26 -6.97 5.38
N VAL A 408 -20.23 -7.50 6.05
CA VAL A 408 -20.18 -7.55 7.51
C VAL A 408 -19.76 -6.16 7.98
N ILE A 409 -20.73 -5.40 8.48
CA ILE A 409 -20.45 -4.13 9.15
C ILE A 409 -20.33 -4.48 10.62
N VAL A 410 -19.12 -4.42 11.16
CA VAL A 410 -18.97 -4.31 12.62
C VAL A 410 -19.32 -2.86 12.92
N GLU A 411 -20.55 -2.63 13.37
CA GLU A 411 -20.87 -1.35 14.02
C GLU A 411 -20.05 -1.34 15.30
N VAL A 412 -18.91 -0.66 15.22
CA VAL A 412 -18.13 -0.29 16.39
C VAL A 412 -18.97 0.76 17.08
N GLU A 413 -19.64 0.38 18.16
CA GLU A 413 -20.34 1.32 19.03
C GLU A 413 -19.27 2.29 19.55
N GLU A 414 -19.34 3.55 19.14
CA GLU A 414 -18.45 4.59 19.64
C GLU A 414 -18.70 4.74 21.15
N VAL A 415 -17.67 4.50 21.96
CA VAL A 415 -17.76 4.63 23.40
C VAL A 415 -17.12 5.96 23.79
N GLY A 416 -17.90 6.86 24.38
CA GLY A 416 -17.35 8.08 24.97
C GLY A 416 -16.64 7.80 26.30
N VAL A 417 -15.69 8.64 26.69
CA VAL A 417 -14.97 8.53 27.97
C VAL A 417 -15.93 8.48 29.17
N ALA A 418 -16.98 9.31 29.17
CA ALA A 418 -17.98 9.29 30.23
C ALA A 418 -18.73 7.95 30.33
N ASP A 419 -18.96 7.27 29.20
CA ASP A 419 -19.64 5.97 29.19
C ASP A 419 -18.68 4.84 29.58
N PHE A 420 -17.41 4.92 29.20
CA PHE A 420 -16.36 4.05 29.74
C PHE A 420 -16.28 4.15 31.27
N LEU A 421 -16.24 5.37 31.83
CA LEU A 421 -16.19 5.57 33.28
C LEU A 421 -17.44 5.02 33.97
N LYS A 422 -18.64 5.14 33.35
CA LYS A 422 -19.86 4.49 33.86
C LYS A 422 -19.80 2.97 33.80
N MET A 423 -19.19 2.38 32.77
CA MET A 423 -19.02 0.92 32.68
C MET A 423 -18.17 0.40 33.84
N LEU A 424 -17.13 1.16 34.24
CA LEU A 424 -16.33 0.86 35.42
C LEU A 424 -17.16 0.95 36.71
N ASP A 425 -17.94 2.01 36.88
CA ASP A 425 -18.80 2.20 38.06
C ASP A 425 -19.86 1.10 38.23
N LYS A 426 -20.33 0.54 37.11
CA LYS A 426 -21.34 -0.52 37.08
C LYS A 426 -20.76 -1.94 37.08
N GLY A 427 -19.45 -2.10 36.97
CA GLY A 427 -18.79 -3.41 36.91
C GLY A 427 -19.12 -4.21 35.63
N GLU A 428 -19.27 -3.54 34.47
CA GLU A 428 -19.60 -4.18 33.19
C GLU A 428 -18.36 -4.82 32.53
N SER A 429 -17.79 -5.87 33.16
CA SER A 429 -16.54 -6.53 32.74
C SER A 429 -16.51 -6.93 31.25
N ASP A 430 -17.55 -7.59 30.75
CA ASP A 430 -17.59 -8.09 29.37
C ASP A 430 -17.51 -6.96 28.32
N ARG A 431 -18.08 -5.80 28.63
CA ARG A 431 -18.03 -4.62 27.76
C ARG A 431 -16.67 -3.92 27.86
N LEU A 432 -16.06 -3.91 29.04
CA LEU A 432 -14.71 -3.39 29.24
C LEU A 432 -13.67 -4.25 28.49
N ASP A 433 -13.77 -5.57 28.56
CA ASP A 433 -12.89 -6.48 27.82
C ASP A 433 -13.03 -6.28 26.31
N SER A 434 -14.27 -6.08 25.85
CA SER A 434 -14.56 -5.78 24.45
C SER A 434 -13.92 -4.46 24.01
N LEU A 435 -14.04 -3.40 24.81
CA LEU A 435 -13.45 -2.09 24.55
C LEU A 435 -11.91 -2.14 24.61
N ALA A 436 -11.33 -2.88 25.57
CA ALA A 436 -9.88 -3.05 25.66
C ALA A 436 -9.32 -3.87 24.49
N SER A 437 -10.10 -4.78 23.93
CA SER A 437 -9.72 -5.53 22.73
C SER A 437 -9.71 -4.69 21.44
N ASP A 438 -10.49 -3.61 21.40
CA ASP A 438 -10.47 -2.59 20.35
C ASP A 438 -10.62 -1.16 20.90
N PRO A 439 -9.55 -0.58 21.46
CA PRO A 439 -9.57 0.76 22.06
C PRO A 439 -9.71 1.87 21.01
N SER A 440 -9.76 1.54 19.71
CA SER A 440 -9.97 2.52 18.65
C SER A 440 -11.39 3.05 18.60
N SER A 441 -12.34 2.27 19.17
CA SER A 441 -13.74 2.63 19.36
C SER A 441 -13.96 3.75 20.39
N LEU A 442 -12.95 4.05 21.21
CA LEU A 442 -13.02 5.11 22.21
C LEU A 442 -12.97 6.49 21.54
N VAL A 443 -14.06 7.25 21.68
CA VAL A 443 -14.14 8.64 21.23
C VAL A 443 -13.83 9.56 22.41
N VAL A 444 -12.78 10.35 22.25
CA VAL A 444 -12.32 11.32 23.25
C VAL A 444 -12.64 12.71 22.75
N GLY A 445 -13.60 13.37 23.42
CA GLY A 445 -13.83 14.80 23.30
C GLY A 445 -13.00 15.58 24.32
N ASP A 446 -13.46 16.77 24.69
CA ASP A 446 -12.84 17.54 25.76
C ASP A 446 -12.97 16.78 27.09
N LEU A 447 -11.83 16.47 27.72
CA LEU A 447 -11.81 15.85 29.05
C LEU A 447 -11.97 16.93 30.12
N SER A 448 -12.88 16.69 31.07
CA SER A 448 -12.89 17.48 32.30
C SER A 448 -11.67 17.14 33.15
N SER A 449 -11.20 18.08 34.00
CA SER A 449 -10.08 17.81 34.91
C SER A 449 -10.35 16.61 35.82
N ALA A 450 -11.59 16.43 36.27
CA ALA A 450 -12.00 15.30 37.09
C ALA A 450 -11.92 13.96 36.34
N ASP A 451 -12.35 13.92 35.07
CA ASP A 451 -12.25 12.71 34.25
C ASP A 451 -10.79 12.38 33.93
N ALA A 452 -9.98 13.39 33.65
CA ALA A 452 -8.55 13.22 33.41
C ALA A 452 -7.82 12.67 34.64
N GLU A 453 -8.03 13.26 35.82
CA GLU A 453 -7.47 12.75 37.08
C GLU A 453 -7.89 11.30 37.36
N ARG A 454 -9.15 10.97 37.08
CA ARG A 454 -9.68 9.62 37.21
C ARG A 454 -9.01 8.64 36.25
N LEU A 455 -8.78 9.03 35.00
CA LEU A 455 -8.06 8.22 34.01
C LEU A 455 -6.58 8.03 34.39
N GLU A 456 -5.90 9.05 34.90
CA GLU A 456 -4.53 8.94 35.41
C GLU A 456 -4.44 8.01 36.62
N SER A 457 -5.44 8.05 37.51
CA SER A 457 -5.56 7.10 38.61
C SER A 457 -5.77 5.68 38.10
N LEU A 458 -6.69 5.48 37.14
CA LEU A 458 -6.95 4.18 36.51
C LEU A 458 -5.71 3.61 35.85
N LEU A 459 -4.92 4.42 35.13
CA LEU A 459 -3.67 3.97 34.51
C LEU A 459 -2.64 3.48 35.54
N ARG A 460 -2.74 3.88 36.82
CA ARG A 460 -1.86 3.42 37.89
C ARG A 460 -2.37 2.19 38.63
N THR A 461 -3.68 2.14 38.91
CA THR A 461 -4.24 1.18 39.88
C THR A 461 -5.29 0.24 39.30
N GLY A 462 -5.78 0.50 38.09
CA GLY A 462 -6.81 -0.32 37.44
C GLY A 462 -6.29 -1.69 36.98
N GLU A 463 -7.21 -2.54 36.54
CA GLU A 463 -6.89 -3.81 35.87
C GLU A 463 -6.25 -3.57 34.49
N PRO A 464 -5.49 -4.53 33.91
CA PRO A 464 -4.75 -4.32 32.65
C PRO A 464 -5.59 -3.71 31.52
N GLU A 465 -6.81 -4.19 31.33
CA GLU A 465 -7.78 -3.71 30.34
C GLU A 465 -8.18 -2.25 30.59
N GLN A 466 -8.37 -1.88 31.86
CA GLN A 466 -8.73 -0.52 32.27
C GLN A 466 -7.55 0.44 32.09
N ARG A 467 -6.33 0.00 32.45
CA ARG A 467 -5.10 0.77 32.25
C ARG A 467 -4.86 1.03 30.76
N LEU A 468 -5.11 0.03 29.93
CA LEU A 468 -4.97 0.14 28.48
C LEU A 468 -5.92 1.20 27.89
N VAL A 469 -7.21 1.15 28.25
CA VAL A 469 -8.21 2.13 27.79
C VAL A 469 -7.92 3.53 28.38
N ALA A 470 -7.44 3.62 29.62
CA ALA A 470 -7.03 4.88 30.22
C ALA A 470 -5.84 5.52 29.50
N ALA A 471 -4.80 4.74 29.17
CA ALA A 471 -3.66 5.22 28.38
C ALA A 471 -4.10 5.76 27.01
N ARG A 472 -5.03 5.06 26.35
CA ARG A 472 -5.64 5.51 25.09
C ARG A 472 -6.36 6.85 25.26
N ALA A 473 -7.19 6.97 26.29
CA ALA A 473 -7.99 8.16 26.55
C ALA A 473 -7.10 9.40 26.76
N LEU A 474 -6.13 9.28 27.65
CA LEU A 474 -5.14 10.32 27.96
C LEU A 474 -4.32 10.71 26.72
N GLY A 475 -3.90 9.72 25.92
CA GLY A 475 -3.20 9.97 24.67
C GLY A 475 -4.02 10.77 23.66
N ARG A 476 -5.30 10.44 23.51
CA ARG A 476 -6.19 11.08 22.53
C ARG A 476 -6.65 12.47 22.92
N ALA A 477 -6.66 12.79 24.22
CA ALA A 477 -6.84 14.16 24.69
C ALA A 477 -5.75 15.09 24.13
N GLY A 478 -4.55 14.56 23.86
CA GLY A 478 -3.48 15.29 23.19
C GLY A 478 -2.80 16.36 24.05
N ASP A 479 -3.06 16.35 25.36
CA ASP A 479 -2.48 17.31 26.31
C ASP A 479 -1.11 16.84 26.83
N LEU A 480 -0.17 17.77 26.93
CA LEU A 480 1.16 17.52 27.48
C LEU A 480 1.12 17.22 28.98
N ASP A 481 0.10 17.69 29.69
CA ASP A 481 0.00 17.52 31.15
C ASP A 481 -0.20 16.04 31.55
N HIS A 482 -0.69 15.19 30.64
CA HIS A 482 -0.86 13.74 30.86
C HIS A 482 0.40 12.91 30.55
N VAL A 483 1.45 13.53 30.00
CA VAL A 483 2.69 12.82 29.64
C VAL A 483 3.32 12.07 30.83
N PRO A 484 3.38 12.62 32.06
CA PRO A 484 3.89 11.87 33.22
C PRO A 484 3.14 10.57 33.49
N ALA A 485 1.81 10.56 33.36
CA ALA A 485 1.01 9.35 33.53
C ALA A 485 1.30 8.31 32.44
N LEU A 486 1.47 8.75 31.19
CA LEU A 486 1.83 7.86 30.07
C LEU A 486 3.27 7.33 30.16
N LEU A 487 4.20 8.12 30.70
CA LEU A 487 5.55 7.66 31.03
C LEU A 487 5.51 6.58 32.12
N TYR A 488 4.62 6.70 33.10
CA TYR A 488 4.36 5.64 34.07
C TYR A 488 3.77 4.39 33.39
N GLY A 489 2.78 4.56 32.50
CA GLY A 489 2.20 3.45 31.74
C GLY A 489 3.21 2.72 30.83
N MET A 490 4.25 3.42 30.35
CA MET A 490 5.39 2.79 29.68
C MET A 490 6.19 1.85 30.58
N THR A 491 5.97 1.81 31.90
CA THR A 491 6.59 0.87 32.86
C THR A 491 5.68 -0.28 33.31
N ASP A 492 4.45 -0.36 32.76
CA ASP A 492 3.47 -1.38 33.07
C ASP A 492 3.96 -2.84 32.88
N PRO A 493 3.63 -3.79 33.77
CA PRO A 493 3.95 -5.19 33.56
C PRO A 493 3.22 -5.81 32.36
N ASP A 494 2.05 -5.30 31.96
CA ASP A 494 1.34 -5.71 30.75
C ASP A 494 1.91 -5.01 29.51
N ALA A 495 2.37 -5.80 28.54
CA ALA A 495 3.01 -5.28 27.35
C ALA A 495 2.06 -4.44 26.48
N SER A 496 0.77 -4.75 26.49
CA SER A 496 -0.25 -4.04 25.71
C SER A 496 -0.47 -2.62 26.26
N VAL A 497 -0.46 -2.46 27.59
CA VAL A 497 -0.53 -1.16 28.25
C VAL A 497 0.71 -0.33 27.97
N ALA A 498 1.90 -0.95 28.02
CA ALA A 498 3.15 -0.28 27.71
C ALA A 498 3.22 0.20 26.24
N ILE A 499 2.75 -0.64 25.31
CA ILE A 499 2.66 -0.33 23.88
C ILE A 499 1.67 0.80 23.63
N GLU A 500 0.48 0.76 24.23
CA GLU A 500 -0.53 1.81 24.05
C GLU A 500 -0.08 3.13 24.69
N SER A 501 0.60 3.09 25.84
CA SER A 501 1.19 4.29 26.46
C SER A 501 2.30 4.90 25.60
N ARG A 502 3.16 4.06 25.00
CA ARG A 502 4.14 4.49 23.99
C ARG A 502 3.46 5.13 22.78
N ASP A 503 2.37 4.54 22.28
CA ASP A 503 1.64 5.06 21.12
C ASP A 503 0.90 6.37 21.44
N ALA A 504 0.38 6.52 22.65
CA ALA A 504 -0.15 7.77 23.19
C ALA A 504 0.92 8.88 23.23
N LEU A 505 2.13 8.58 23.72
CA LEU A 505 3.26 9.52 23.70
C LEU A 505 3.66 9.91 22.26
N ARG A 506 3.69 8.94 21.34
CA ARG A 506 3.93 9.20 19.91
C ARG A 506 2.90 10.16 19.33
N PHE A 507 1.63 9.99 19.72
CA PHE A 507 0.53 10.84 19.28
C PHE A 507 0.66 12.28 19.82
N ILE A 508 0.79 12.45 21.14
CA ILE A 508 0.96 13.76 21.79
C ILE A 508 2.18 14.50 21.22
N ALA A 509 3.32 13.80 21.12
CA ALA A 509 4.56 14.37 20.62
C ALA A 509 4.57 14.60 19.10
N ARG A 510 3.53 14.16 18.39
CA ARG A 510 3.46 14.12 16.92
C ARG A 510 4.70 13.46 16.31
N ARG A 511 5.20 12.42 16.98
CA ARG A 511 6.43 11.70 16.66
C ARG A 511 6.09 10.21 16.45
N PRO A 512 5.60 9.81 15.27
CA PRO A 512 5.08 8.46 15.03
C PRO A 512 6.12 7.33 15.19
N ARG A 513 7.40 7.61 14.92
CA ARG A 513 8.49 6.62 15.15
C ARG A 513 8.90 6.50 16.64
N GLY A 514 8.53 7.46 17.48
CA GLY A 514 8.95 7.54 18.88
C GLY A 514 10.46 7.45 19.06
N PHE A 515 10.90 6.69 20.06
CA PHE A 515 12.32 6.53 20.45
C PHE A 515 12.80 5.07 20.47
N GLY A 516 12.29 4.24 19.55
CA GLY A 516 12.90 2.92 19.29
C GLY A 516 12.43 1.74 20.14
N MET A 517 11.20 1.81 20.70
CA MET A 517 10.53 0.65 21.31
C MET A 517 9.60 -0.02 20.27
N PRO A 518 9.97 -1.19 19.69
CA PRO A 518 9.11 -1.96 18.78
C PRO A 518 7.97 -2.65 19.55
N ASP A 519 7.06 -3.35 18.86
CA ASP A 519 5.93 -4.03 19.52
C ASP A 519 6.37 -5.31 20.25
N ASN A 520 7.42 -5.98 19.76
CA ASN A 520 8.06 -7.13 20.39
C ASN A 520 9.32 -6.72 21.19
N TYR A 521 9.23 -5.61 21.92
CA TYR A 521 10.38 -5.02 22.62
C TYR A 521 10.97 -5.95 23.68
N ASN A 522 12.25 -5.75 23.97
CA ASN A 522 12.88 -6.21 25.21
C ASN A 522 13.03 -5.07 26.22
N ASP A 523 13.40 -5.41 27.46
CA ASP A 523 13.52 -4.44 28.54
C ASP A 523 14.54 -3.32 28.25
N ASP A 524 15.67 -3.63 27.62
CA ASP A 524 16.68 -2.62 27.25
C ASP A 524 16.11 -1.57 26.28
N GLN A 525 15.37 -2.01 25.26
CA GLN A 525 14.70 -1.13 24.30
C GLN A 525 13.62 -0.28 24.98
N ARG A 526 12.88 -0.87 25.92
CA ARG A 526 11.87 -0.19 26.71
C ARG A 526 12.48 0.91 27.58
N TYR A 527 13.53 0.61 28.35
CA TYR A 527 14.22 1.57 29.21
C TYR A 527 14.85 2.70 28.39
N LEU A 528 15.52 2.36 27.28
CA LEU A 528 16.14 3.34 26.41
C LEU A 528 15.10 4.30 25.79
N ALA A 529 13.94 3.77 25.37
CA ALA A 529 12.86 4.59 24.85
C ALA A 529 12.25 5.48 25.95
N LEU A 530 12.04 4.92 27.15
CA LEU A 530 11.51 5.65 28.30
C LEU A 530 12.40 6.85 28.68
N GLU A 531 13.71 6.65 28.78
CA GLU A 531 14.65 7.74 29.09
C GLU A 531 14.64 8.85 28.02
N GLN A 532 14.56 8.48 26.75
CA GLN A 532 14.44 9.47 25.67
C GLN A 532 13.11 10.22 25.71
N TRP A 533 12.01 9.56 26.08
CA TRP A 533 10.72 10.23 26.29
C TRP A 533 10.75 11.18 27.49
N LYS A 534 11.42 10.81 28.59
CA LYS A 534 11.64 11.71 29.74
C LYS A 534 12.41 12.95 29.35
N GLN A 535 13.54 12.78 28.66
CA GLN A 535 14.37 13.89 28.19
C GLN A 535 13.60 14.81 27.23
N TRP A 536 12.81 14.23 26.32
CA TRP A 536 11.94 15.00 25.45
C TRP A 536 10.92 15.82 26.22
N TYR A 537 10.26 15.22 27.21
CA TYR A 537 9.27 15.93 28.03
C TYR A 537 9.90 17.04 28.86
N GLN A 538 11.04 16.77 29.50
CA GLN A 538 11.82 17.77 30.27
C GLN A 538 12.34 18.91 29.40
N ALA A 539 12.64 18.66 28.13
CA ALA A 539 13.00 19.74 27.20
C ALA A 539 11.83 20.69 26.91
N LEU A 540 10.58 20.22 27.02
CA LEU A 540 9.36 21.03 26.85
C LEU A 540 8.84 21.62 28.16
N ARG A 541 9.09 20.93 29.27
CA ARG A 541 8.71 21.31 30.64
C ARG A 541 9.91 21.11 31.58
N PRO A 542 10.89 22.03 31.60
CA PRO A 542 12.09 21.89 32.42
C PRO A 542 11.81 21.76 33.92
N GLU A 543 10.72 22.36 34.39
CA GLU A 543 10.27 22.33 35.78
C GLU A 543 9.44 21.08 36.13
N ALA A 544 9.14 20.20 35.16
CA ALA A 544 8.31 19.04 35.41
C ALA A 544 9.05 17.97 36.21
N ILE A 545 8.47 17.59 37.34
CA ILE A 545 8.94 16.48 38.17
C ILE A 545 8.36 15.19 37.57
N ILE A 546 9.24 14.35 37.02
CA ILE A 546 8.88 12.99 36.58
C ILE A 546 9.19 12.05 37.75
N ASP A 547 8.21 11.87 38.63
CA ASP A 547 8.26 10.89 39.71
C ASP A 547 7.26 9.77 39.42
N PHE A 548 7.75 8.54 39.40
CA PHE A 548 6.91 7.36 39.20
C PHE A 548 6.35 6.80 40.51
N GLY A 549 6.68 7.40 41.66
CA GLY A 549 6.20 6.98 42.97
C GLY A 549 6.65 5.56 43.29
N ARG A 550 7.84 5.42 43.88
CA ARG A 550 8.21 4.17 44.57
C ARG A 550 7.59 4.12 45.95
#